data_AF-A0A9D0YZH5-F1
#
_entry.id   AF-A0A9D0YZH5-F1
#
_cell.length_a   1.000
_cell.length_b   1.000
_cell.length_c   1.000
_cell.angle_alpha   90.00
_cell.angle_beta   90.00
_cell.angle_gamma   90.00
#
_symmetry.space_group_name_H-M   'P 1'
#
loop_
_entity.id
_entity.type
_entity.pdbx_description
1 polymer ?
#
loop_
_entity_poly.entity_id
_entity_poly.type
_entity_poly.pdbx_seq_one_letter_code
_entity_poly.pdbx_strand_id
1 'polypeptide(L)'
;MEKESKMEGKRNNKILIVFLVIMVVIVLGLVGYIVWDKVLRDVAEEEPPVSTIEPTPTIDVTPDMTPSPEEEEVEISLELAEQLYNMIYDWEECGSGLFEYYQYDKILANDFSNEYKNHIVKMNLYSSNYKDGTTSNGDPIYTLTTIMNVKNRVLGFDTSFELIASSGCKNLNSIGDNQYTLDYSCGGRMCSPSVRTKFERTIQKGDKIYLTQLVLFEQSENLESGYTSFYYQDYNHSNLIATEEFADFDDYLVKYDQFDWSKYENNAGIYQYTFQTNTDGTYTFLQLERLR
;
A
#
# COMPACT_ATOMS: atom_id res chain seq x y z
N MET A 1 -78.41 -20.86 16.39
CA MET A 1 -78.32 -20.67 17.85
C MET A 1 -76.94 -21.11 18.28
N GLU A 2 -76.21 -20.24 18.99
CA GLU A 2 -75.17 -20.53 20.00
C GLU A 2 -74.09 -21.60 19.69
N LYS A 3 -72.79 -21.39 19.88
CA LYS A 3 -72.09 -20.61 20.90
C LYS A 3 -70.61 -20.47 20.53
N GLU A 4 -70.06 -19.30 20.81
CA GLU A 4 -68.63 -19.04 20.99
C GLU A 4 -68.04 -19.88 22.13
N SER A 5 -66.70 -20.05 22.09
CA SER A 5 -65.77 -19.99 23.24
C SER A 5 -64.76 -21.15 23.32
N LYS A 6 -63.51 -20.75 23.59
CA LYS A 6 -62.29 -21.51 23.96
C LYS A 6 -61.36 -21.88 22.79
N MET A 7 -60.08 -21.48 22.75
CA MET A 7 -59.21 -20.88 23.78
C MET A 7 -58.09 -20.06 23.12
N GLU A 8 -57.91 -18.87 23.68
CA GLU A 8 -56.65 -18.11 23.75
C GLU A 8 -55.42 -19.01 23.94
N GLY A 9 -54.37 -18.76 23.18
CA GLY A 9 -53.09 -19.40 23.45
C GLY A 9 -52.01 -19.31 22.38
N LYS A 10 -51.89 -18.22 21.60
CA LYS A 10 -50.75 -18.11 20.68
C LYS A 10 -50.34 -16.70 20.25
N ARG A 11 -50.47 -15.69 21.13
CA ARG A 11 -50.09 -14.32 20.76
C ARG A 11 -49.62 -13.44 21.92
N ASN A 12 -48.70 -13.90 22.77
CA ASN A 12 -48.15 -13.04 23.85
C ASN A 12 -46.62 -13.09 24.08
N ASN A 13 -45.82 -13.77 23.25
CA ASN A 13 -44.35 -13.79 23.48
C ASN A 13 -43.57 -12.67 22.77
N LYS A 14 -44.09 -12.04 21.71
CA LYS A 14 -43.33 -10.99 20.99
C LYS A 14 -43.19 -9.70 21.80
N ILE A 15 -44.23 -9.30 22.54
CA ILE A 15 -44.20 -8.09 23.38
C ILE A 15 -43.26 -8.28 24.57
N LEU A 16 -43.27 -9.47 25.19
CA LEU A 16 -42.36 -9.82 26.29
C LEU A 16 -40.89 -9.77 25.85
N ILE A 17 -40.57 -10.31 24.66
CA ILE A 17 -39.20 -10.31 24.12
C ILE A 17 -38.72 -8.89 23.84
N VAL A 18 -39.57 -8.03 23.24
CA VAL A 18 -39.20 -6.63 22.97
C VAL A 18 -38.97 -5.86 24.27
N PHE A 19 -39.82 -6.06 25.29
CA PHE A 19 -39.61 -5.46 26.61
C PHE A 19 -38.30 -5.92 27.25
N LEU A 20 -37.95 -7.20 27.13
CA LEU A 20 -36.73 -7.77 27.70
C LEU A 20 -35.47 -7.20 27.04
N VAL A 21 -35.49 -7.03 25.70
CA VAL A 21 -34.37 -6.41 24.97
C VAL A 21 -34.17 -4.95 25.38
N ILE A 22 -35.24 -4.16 25.51
CA ILE A 22 -35.15 -2.76 25.96
C ILE A 22 -34.59 -2.70 27.39
N MET A 23 -35.01 -3.60 28.28
CA MET A 23 -34.53 -3.66 29.66
C MET A 23 -33.03 -3.98 29.72
N VAL A 24 -32.56 -4.92 28.89
CA VAL A 24 -31.12 -5.25 28.79
C VAL A 24 -30.30 -4.06 28.30
N VAL A 25 -30.79 -3.32 27.29
CA VAL A 25 -30.09 -2.12 26.78
C VAL A 25 -30.00 -1.03 27.85
N ILE A 26 -31.07 -0.81 28.62
CA ILE A 26 -31.07 0.18 29.72
C ILE A 26 -30.09 -0.23 30.82
N VAL A 27 -30.06 -1.53 31.20
CA VAL A 27 -29.12 -2.03 32.21
C VAL A 27 -27.68 -1.91 31.73
N LEU A 28 -27.38 -2.25 30.48
CA LEU A 28 -26.04 -2.09 29.91
C LEU A 28 -25.62 -0.60 29.85
N GLY A 29 -26.54 0.29 29.49
CA GLY A 29 -26.29 1.74 29.51
C GLY A 29 -26.01 2.30 30.90
N LEU A 30 -26.78 1.87 31.91
CA LEU A 30 -26.56 2.27 33.31
C LEU A 30 -25.25 1.72 33.86
N VAL A 31 -24.90 0.46 33.56
CA VAL A 31 -23.62 -0.13 33.98
C VAL A 31 -22.45 0.59 33.31
N GLY A 32 -22.56 0.88 32.00
CA GLY A 32 -21.55 1.66 31.27
C GLY A 32 -21.34 3.06 31.85
N TYR A 33 -22.44 3.76 32.19
CA TYR A 33 -22.39 5.06 32.85
C TYR A 33 -21.73 5.00 34.24
N ILE A 34 -22.07 3.99 35.07
CA ILE A 34 -21.47 3.84 36.40
C ILE A 34 -19.97 3.52 36.32
N VAL A 35 -19.54 2.69 35.37
CA VAL A 35 -18.12 2.37 35.16
C VAL A 35 -17.36 3.60 34.66
N TRP A 36 -17.93 4.38 33.75
CA TRP A 36 -17.34 5.65 33.32
C TRP A 36 -17.20 6.64 34.48
N ASP A 37 -18.27 6.85 35.25
CA ASP A 37 -18.32 7.84 36.33
C ASP A 37 -17.45 7.47 37.54
N LYS A 38 -17.28 6.17 37.86
CA LYS A 38 -16.52 5.73 39.05
C LYS A 38 -15.11 5.20 38.80
N VAL A 39 -14.76 4.80 37.57
CA VAL A 39 -13.46 4.16 37.29
C VAL A 39 -12.60 5.01 36.38
N LEU A 40 -13.20 5.68 35.39
CA LEU A 40 -12.46 6.42 34.37
C LEU A 40 -12.39 7.92 34.64
N ARG A 41 -13.40 8.47 35.33
CA ARG A 41 -13.44 9.90 35.69
C ARG A 41 -12.43 10.27 36.79
N ASP A 42 -12.25 9.40 37.79
CA ASP A 42 -11.33 9.64 38.92
C ASP A 42 -9.84 9.49 38.54
N VAL A 43 -9.52 8.98 37.33
CA VAL A 43 -8.13 8.92 36.81
C VAL A 43 -7.79 10.16 35.96
N ALA A 44 -8.79 10.93 35.53
CA ALA A 44 -8.60 12.07 34.62
C ALA A 44 -8.46 13.43 35.31
N GLU A 45 -8.73 13.54 36.62
CA GLU A 45 -8.76 14.82 37.35
C GLU A 45 -7.96 14.78 38.66
N GLU A 46 -6.64 14.61 38.60
CA GLU A 46 -5.72 15.03 39.68
C GLU A 46 -4.73 16.10 39.18
N GLU A 47 -5.10 17.39 39.32
CA GLU A 47 -4.16 18.49 39.62
C GLU A 47 -4.84 19.52 40.57
N PRO A 48 -4.10 20.18 41.48
CA PRO A 48 -4.63 20.77 42.73
C PRO A 48 -5.21 22.20 42.59
N PRO A 49 -5.92 22.72 43.62
CA PRO A 49 -6.96 23.75 43.44
C PRO A 49 -6.52 25.19 43.78
N VAL A 50 -7.33 26.19 43.35
CA VAL A 50 -8.07 27.18 44.20
C VAL A 50 -8.30 28.57 43.52
N SER A 51 -9.59 28.97 43.48
CA SER A 51 -10.20 30.34 43.56
C SER A 51 -10.03 31.30 42.36
N THR A 52 -11.00 32.09 41.88
CA THR A 52 -12.17 32.78 42.48
C THR A 52 -13.15 33.22 41.34
N ILE A 53 -14.40 33.45 41.70
CA ILE A 53 -15.64 33.58 40.88
C ILE A 53 -15.83 34.92 40.13
N GLU A 54 -16.40 34.91 38.90
CA GLU A 54 -17.60 35.69 38.43
C GLU A 54 -18.01 35.33 36.96
N PRO A 55 -19.26 35.60 36.50
CA PRO A 55 -20.05 34.66 35.69
C PRO A 55 -19.84 34.76 34.17
N THR A 56 -19.83 33.62 33.48
CA THR A 56 -19.73 33.50 32.02
C THR A 56 -21.13 33.43 31.37
N PRO A 57 -21.37 34.12 30.23
CA PRO A 57 -22.68 34.26 29.60
C PRO A 57 -23.16 32.96 28.96
N THR A 58 -24.48 32.85 28.81
CA THR A 58 -25.18 31.78 28.09
C THR A 58 -24.60 31.62 26.68
N ILE A 59 -23.88 30.52 26.42
CA ILE A 59 -23.43 30.16 25.07
C ILE A 59 -24.58 29.48 24.35
N ASP A 60 -25.08 30.14 23.32
CA ASP A 60 -25.96 29.58 22.31
C ASP A 60 -25.17 28.52 21.52
N VAL A 61 -25.51 27.24 21.71
CA VAL A 61 -24.85 26.12 21.02
C VAL A 61 -25.44 26.04 19.61
N THR A 62 -24.95 26.91 18.75
CA THR A 62 -25.03 26.67 17.30
C THR A 62 -24.08 25.50 16.99
N PRO A 63 -24.51 24.44 16.29
CA PRO A 63 -23.62 23.38 15.87
C PRO A 63 -22.53 23.99 15.00
N ASP A 64 -21.29 23.92 15.46
CA ASP A 64 -20.14 24.37 14.69
C ASP A 64 -19.99 23.43 13.50
N MET A 65 -20.48 23.90 12.35
CA MET A 65 -20.26 23.31 11.03
C MET A 65 -18.90 23.78 10.51
N THR A 66 -17.84 23.74 11.33
CA THR A 66 -16.50 23.93 10.80
C THR A 66 -16.19 22.75 9.90
N PRO A 67 -15.86 22.96 8.61
CA PRO A 67 -15.24 21.92 7.81
C PRO A 67 -13.99 21.47 8.57
N SER A 68 -13.81 20.16 8.69
CA SER A 68 -12.52 19.58 9.07
C SER A 68 -11.44 20.27 8.21
N PRO A 69 -10.33 20.77 8.80
CA PRO A 69 -9.31 21.44 8.01
C PRO A 69 -8.89 20.49 6.89
N GLU A 70 -9.02 20.94 5.64
CA GLU A 70 -8.43 20.24 4.51
C GLU A 70 -6.97 19.98 4.87
N GLU A 71 -6.61 18.71 5.04
CA GLU A 71 -5.23 18.34 5.29
C GLU A 71 -4.37 18.98 4.20
N GLU A 72 -3.41 19.80 4.63
CA GLU A 72 -2.54 20.56 3.74
C GLU A 72 -1.77 19.58 2.85
N GLU A 73 -1.76 19.88 1.56
CA GLU A 73 -1.02 19.10 0.58
C GLU A 73 0.42 19.62 0.52
N VAL A 74 1.38 18.72 0.71
CA VAL A 74 2.82 19.04 0.69
C VAL A 74 3.48 18.24 -0.42
N GLU A 75 4.22 18.92 -1.30
CA GLU A 75 5.05 18.23 -2.30
C GLU A 75 6.21 17.50 -1.61
N ILE A 76 6.44 16.24 -1.96
CA ILE A 76 7.56 15.45 -1.44
C ILE A 76 8.71 15.40 -2.44
N SER A 77 9.93 15.14 -1.94
CA SER A 77 11.11 15.07 -2.79
C SER A 77 11.05 13.88 -3.76
N LEU A 78 11.65 14.07 -4.94
CA LEU A 78 11.83 13.01 -5.92
C LEU A 78 12.60 11.82 -5.35
N GLU A 79 13.60 12.07 -4.50
CA GLU A 79 14.37 11.02 -3.83
C GLU A 79 13.46 10.14 -2.96
N LEU A 80 12.54 10.73 -2.19
CA LEU A 80 11.58 9.95 -1.39
C LEU A 80 10.61 9.18 -2.31
N ALA A 81 10.12 9.80 -3.38
CA ALA A 81 9.24 9.14 -4.33
C ALA A 81 9.90 7.91 -4.97
N GLU A 82 11.17 8.02 -5.38
CA GLU A 82 11.96 6.91 -5.90
C GLU A 82 12.17 5.83 -4.84
N GLN A 83 12.51 6.21 -3.60
CA GLN A 83 12.64 5.26 -2.50
C GLN A 83 11.35 4.46 -2.28
N LEU A 84 10.20 5.14 -2.24
CA LEU A 84 8.89 4.51 -2.07
C LEU A 84 8.52 3.59 -3.22
N TYR A 85 8.73 4.03 -4.47
CA TYR A 85 8.51 3.18 -5.65
C TYR A 85 9.40 1.93 -5.64
N ASN A 86 10.67 2.10 -5.28
CA ASN A 86 11.64 1.01 -5.15
C ASN A 86 11.34 0.04 -4.00
N MET A 87 10.41 0.37 -3.08
CA MET A 87 9.97 -0.58 -2.06
C MET A 87 9.17 -1.74 -2.68
N ILE A 88 8.50 -1.51 -3.81
CA ILE A 88 7.68 -2.52 -4.49
C ILE A 88 8.26 -2.91 -5.86
N TYR A 89 9.02 -2.03 -6.50
CA TYR A 89 9.66 -2.30 -7.78
C TYR A 89 10.85 -3.27 -7.64
N ASP A 90 10.81 -4.39 -8.37
CA ASP A 90 11.88 -5.40 -8.44
C ASP A 90 12.78 -5.16 -9.66
N TRP A 91 13.83 -4.38 -9.47
CA TRP A 91 14.81 -4.07 -10.51
C TRP A 91 15.70 -5.24 -10.94
N GLU A 92 15.66 -6.36 -10.21
CA GLU A 92 16.58 -7.49 -10.37
C GLU A 92 16.08 -8.61 -11.29
N GLU A 93 14.81 -8.58 -11.67
CA GLU A 93 14.17 -9.62 -12.47
C GLU A 93 13.81 -9.12 -13.88
N CYS A 94 13.73 -10.07 -14.80
CA CYS A 94 13.42 -9.85 -16.21
C CYS A 94 12.00 -9.29 -16.37
N GLY A 95 11.86 -7.98 -16.50
CA GLY A 95 10.55 -7.33 -16.41
C GLY A 95 10.08 -7.39 -14.96
N SER A 96 9.82 -6.24 -14.36
CA SER A 96 9.36 -6.19 -12.98
C SER A 96 8.07 -7.00 -12.84
N GLY A 97 7.96 -7.86 -11.84
CA GLY A 97 6.70 -8.54 -11.51
C GLY A 97 5.55 -7.55 -11.27
N LEU A 98 5.88 -6.29 -10.94
CA LEU A 98 4.93 -5.18 -10.85
C LEU A 98 4.16 -4.96 -12.15
N PHE A 99 4.81 -5.15 -13.30
CA PHE A 99 4.25 -4.74 -14.60
C PHE A 99 2.96 -5.48 -14.93
N GLU A 100 2.84 -6.75 -14.55
CA GLU A 100 1.61 -7.54 -14.74
C GLU A 100 0.40 -6.90 -14.03
N TYR A 101 0.63 -6.16 -12.94
CA TYR A 101 -0.45 -5.56 -12.17
C TYR A 101 -1.00 -4.26 -12.78
N TYR A 102 -0.32 -3.70 -13.77
CA TYR A 102 -0.82 -2.52 -14.51
C TYR A 102 -2.01 -2.85 -15.43
N GLN A 103 -2.33 -4.13 -15.65
CA GLN A 103 -3.52 -4.53 -16.41
C GLN A 103 -4.83 -4.29 -15.63
N TYR A 104 -4.74 -4.10 -14.31
CA TYR A 104 -5.90 -3.93 -13.44
C TYR A 104 -6.14 -2.46 -13.09
N ASP A 105 -7.40 -2.09 -12.89
CA ASP A 105 -7.76 -0.71 -12.55
C ASP A 105 -7.27 -0.32 -11.14
N LYS A 106 -7.25 -1.28 -10.22
CA LYS A 106 -6.86 -1.06 -8.83
C LYS A 106 -6.33 -2.34 -8.20
N ILE A 107 -5.23 -2.19 -7.46
CA ILE A 107 -4.50 -3.28 -6.81
C ILE A 107 -4.14 -2.86 -5.39
N LEU A 108 -4.45 -3.72 -4.43
CA LEU A 108 -4.04 -3.64 -3.04
C LEU A 108 -2.88 -4.60 -2.78
N ALA A 109 -2.19 -4.42 -1.65
CA ALA A 109 -1.11 -5.33 -1.24
C ALA A 109 -1.54 -6.81 -1.20
N ASN A 110 -2.81 -7.10 -0.90
CA ASN A 110 -3.35 -8.45 -0.85
C ASN A 110 -3.55 -9.09 -2.23
N ASP A 111 -3.75 -8.29 -3.28
CA ASP A 111 -3.99 -8.77 -4.65
C ASP A 111 -2.72 -9.25 -5.34
N PHE A 112 -1.55 -8.84 -4.83
CA PHE A 112 -0.29 -9.41 -5.28
C PHE A 112 -0.22 -10.91 -5.04
N SER A 113 0.31 -11.62 -6.04
CA SER A 113 0.66 -13.03 -5.94
C SER A 113 1.62 -13.24 -4.77
N ASN A 114 1.54 -14.41 -4.15
CA ASN A 114 2.43 -14.71 -3.04
C ASN A 114 3.90 -14.73 -3.48
N GLU A 115 4.18 -15.14 -4.72
CA GLU A 115 5.49 -15.04 -5.35
C GLU A 115 5.99 -13.60 -5.36
N TYR A 116 5.22 -12.66 -5.93
CA TYR A 116 5.61 -11.26 -6.02
C TYR A 116 5.78 -10.59 -4.64
N LYS A 117 4.91 -10.92 -3.67
CA LYS A 117 5.09 -10.48 -2.27
C LYS A 117 6.43 -10.95 -1.70
N ASN A 118 6.85 -12.19 -1.98
CA ASN A 118 8.17 -12.68 -1.57
C ASN A 118 9.30 -11.92 -2.27
N HIS A 119 9.17 -11.59 -3.56
CA HIS A 119 10.16 -10.76 -4.26
C HIS A 119 10.31 -9.38 -3.63
N ILE A 120 9.20 -8.68 -3.34
CA ILE A 120 9.20 -7.40 -2.63
C ILE A 120 9.99 -7.49 -1.31
N VAL A 121 9.71 -8.51 -0.50
CA VAL A 121 10.40 -8.71 0.79
C VAL A 121 11.89 -8.95 0.59
N LYS A 122 12.28 -9.81 -0.35
CA LYS A 122 13.69 -10.10 -0.69
C LYS A 122 14.44 -8.83 -1.10
N MET A 123 13.87 -8.01 -1.97
CA MET A 123 14.49 -6.76 -2.44
C MET A 123 14.70 -5.73 -1.32
N ASN A 124 13.75 -5.66 -0.37
CA ASN A 124 13.89 -4.80 0.80
C ASN A 124 14.97 -5.31 1.79
N LEU A 125 15.13 -6.62 1.90
CA LEU A 125 16.22 -7.24 2.68
C LEU A 125 17.59 -7.01 2.03
N TYR A 126 17.66 -7.03 0.69
CA TYR A 126 18.89 -6.75 -0.07
C TYR A 126 19.36 -5.30 0.11
N SER A 127 18.48 -4.36 -0.24
CA SER A 127 18.79 -2.92 -0.27
C SER A 127 19.24 -2.39 1.09
N SER A 128 18.73 -2.97 2.18
CA SER A 128 19.15 -2.65 3.55
C SER A 128 20.61 -3.06 3.81
N ASN A 129 21.05 -4.23 3.30
CA ASN A 129 22.40 -4.75 3.55
C ASN A 129 23.47 -4.13 2.64
N TYR A 130 23.12 -3.68 1.44
CA TYR A 130 24.08 -3.03 0.54
C TYR A 130 24.42 -1.59 0.98
N LYS A 131 23.50 -0.91 1.68
CA LYS A 131 23.75 0.42 2.27
C LYS A 131 24.83 0.39 3.36
N ASP A 132 25.05 -0.75 4.00
CA ASP A 132 26.01 -0.90 5.10
C ASP A 132 27.43 -1.29 4.66
N GLY A 133 27.69 -1.44 3.36
CA GLY A 133 29.05 -1.65 2.82
C GLY A 133 29.80 -2.90 3.33
N THR A 134 29.10 -3.84 3.97
CA THR A 134 29.69 -5.02 4.62
C THR A 134 29.55 -6.28 3.77
N THR A 135 29.95 -6.26 2.50
CA THR A 135 30.08 -7.50 1.69
C THR A 135 31.41 -8.21 1.92
N SER A 136 31.95 -8.16 3.14
CA SER A 136 33.27 -8.74 3.44
C SER A 136 33.24 -10.16 4.02
N ASN A 137 32.09 -10.74 4.39
CA ASN A 137 32.04 -12.10 4.96
C ASN A 137 30.67 -12.77 4.74
N GLY A 138 30.51 -13.47 3.60
CA GLY A 138 29.39 -14.40 3.36
C GLY A 138 28.02 -13.76 3.12
N ASP A 139 27.07 -14.56 2.66
CA ASP A 139 25.68 -14.13 2.47
C ASP A 139 25.02 -13.83 3.84
N PRO A 140 24.25 -12.73 3.97
CA PRO A 140 23.58 -12.39 5.21
C PRO A 140 22.58 -13.47 5.65
N ILE A 141 22.45 -13.65 6.96
CA ILE A 141 21.47 -14.56 7.57
C ILE A 141 20.30 -13.72 8.11
N TYR A 142 19.09 -14.06 7.68
CA TYR A 142 17.84 -13.44 8.09
C TYR A 142 17.02 -14.41 8.94
N THR A 143 16.40 -13.90 10.01
CA THR A 143 15.43 -14.66 10.79
C THR A 143 14.03 -14.53 10.18
N LEU A 144 13.14 -15.50 10.45
CA LEU A 144 11.72 -15.37 10.11
C LEU A 144 11.12 -14.06 10.65
N THR A 145 11.46 -13.65 11.86
CA THR A 145 11.02 -12.39 12.44
C THR A 145 11.46 -11.19 11.60
N THR A 146 12.70 -11.17 11.14
CA THR A 146 13.22 -10.11 10.26
C THR A 146 12.43 -10.05 8.94
N ILE A 147 12.18 -11.20 8.32
CA ILE A 147 11.40 -11.32 7.08
C ILE A 147 9.97 -10.80 7.30
N MET A 148 9.31 -11.23 8.36
CA MET A 148 7.95 -10.80 8.68
C MET A 148 7.86 -9.30 9.02
N ASN A 149 8.87 -8.74 9.69
CA ASN A 149 8.94 -7.30 9.95
C ASN A 149 9.05 -6.50 8.66
N VAL A 150 9.89 -6.93 7.71
CA VAL A 150 9.98 -6.30 6.38
C VAL A 150 8.65 -6.41 5.64
N LYS A 151 8.03 -7.60 5.62
CA LYS A 151 6.70 -7.79 5.03
C LYS A 151 5.68 -6.85 5.65
N ASN A 152 5.60 -6.77 6.97
CA ASN A 152 4.58 -5.98 7.66
C ASN A 152 4.80 -4.49 7.46
N ARG A 153 6.07 -4.05 7.42
CA ARG A 153 6.42 -2.67 7.06
C ARG A 153 5.96 -2.33 5.65
N VAL A 154 6.39 -3.10 4.66
CA VAL A 154 6.20 -2.75 3.24
C VAL A 154 4.76 -2.99 2.77
N LEU A 155 4.16 -4.11 3.17
CA LEU A 155 2.86 -4.58 2.67
C LEU A 155 1.74 -4.46 3.70
N GLY A 156 2.02 -4.07 4.94
CA GLY A 156 1.03 -3.97 6.02
C GLY A 156 0.82 -5.28 6.77
N PHE A 157 0.38 -5.20 8.04
CA PHE A 157 0.18 -6.36 8.91
C PHE A 157 -0.89 -7.33 8.39
N ASP A 158 -2.00 -6.79 7.89
CA ASP A 158 -3.17 -7.58 7.47
C ASP A 158 -3.02 -8.25 6.09
N THR A 159 -1.89 -8.02 5.41
CA THR A 159 -1.63 -8.65 4.11
C THR A 159 -1.29 -10.14 4.28
N SER A 160 -2.02 -11.00 3.57
CA SER A 160 -1.73 -12.43 3.47
C SER A 160 -0.33 -12.66 2.90
N PHE A 161 0.44 -13.53 3.54
CA PHE A 161 1.80 -13.85 3.14
C PHE A 161 2.18 -15.27 3.56
N GLU A 162 2.66 -16.03 2.60
CA GLU A 162 3.29 -17.33 2.80
C GLU A 162 4.75 -17.22 2.35
N LEU A 163 5.69 -17.51 3.24
CA LEU A 163 7.11 -17.46 2.90
C LEU A 163 7.44 -18.60 1.92
N ILE A 164 7.92 -18.24 0.73
CA ILE A 164 8.42 -19.21 -0.26
C ILE A 164 9.93 -19.34 -0.04
N ALA A 165 10.32 -20.42 0.63
CA ALA A 165 11.71 -20.79 0.81
C ALA A 165 12.05 -21.98 -0.08
N SER A 166 12.81 -21.74 -1.16
CA SER A 166 13.19 -22.76 -2.13
C SER A 166 14.67 -22.65 -2.47
N SER A 167 15.32 -23.79 -2.70
CA SER A 167 16.69 -23.81 -3.18
C SER A 167 16.77 -23.13 -4.55
N GLY A 168 17.55 -22.06 -4.68
CA GLY A 168 17.80 -21.45 -5.97
C GLY A 168 18.37 -20.04 -5.90
N CYS A 169 18.66 -19.53 -7.08
CA CYS A 169 19.11 -18.16 -7.33
C CYS A 169 18.07 -17.14 -6.82
N LYS A 170 18.52 -16.11 -6.10
CA LYS A 170 17.67 -15.01 -5.60
C LYS A 170 16.45 -15.47 -4.80
N ASN A 171 16.55 -16.64 -4.16
CA ASN A 171 15.53 -17.17 -3.28
C ASN A 171 16.00 -17.18 -1.84
N LEU A 172 15.06 -17.04 -0.92
CA LEU A 172 15.32 -17.25 0.51
C LEU A 172 15.56 -18.74 0.72
N ASN A 173 16.83 -19.11 0.84
CA ASN A 173 17.26 -20.48 1.09
C ASN A 173 17.17 -20.74 2.60
N SER A 174 16.35 -21.70 3.02
CA SER A 174 16.32 -22.10 4.43
C SER A 174 17.64 -22.78 4.80
N ILE A 175 18.23 -22.34 5.91
CA ILE A 175 19.46 -22.93 6.47
C ILE A 175 19.21 -23.64 7.82
N GLY A 176 17.94 -23.87 8.19
CA GLY A 176 17.54 -24.45 9.47
C GLY A 176 17.09 -23.40 10.50
N ASP A 177 16.46 -23.83 11.60
CA ASP A 177 16.12 -23.00 12.77
C ASP A 177 15.43 -21.65 12.48
N ASN A 178 14.50 -21.61 11.51
CA ASN A 178 13.83 -20.37 11.05
C ASN A 178 14.81 -19.28 10.57
N GLN A 179 15.97 -19.70 10.08
CA GLN A 179 16.98 -18.87 9.46
C GLN A 179 17.03 -19.11 7.95
N TYR A 180 17.30 -18.03 7.23
CA TYR A 180 17.31 -17.98 5.78
C TYR A 180 18.51 -17.20 5.32
N THR A 181 19.08 -17.61 4.20
CA THR A 181 20.09 -16.84 3.48
C THR A 181 19.59 -16.51 2.09
N LEU A 182 20.16 -15.49 1.47
CA LEU A 182 19.79 -15.07 0.13
C LEU A 182 21.07 -15.03 -0.70
N ASP A 183 21.14 -15.96 -1.66
CA ASP A 183 22.28 -16.08 -2.57
C ASP A 183 22.02 -15.18 -3.79
N TYR A 184 22.85 -14.15 -3.91
CA TYR A 184 22.80 -13.17 -5.01
C TYR A 184 23.89 -13.39 -6.06
N SER A 185 24.64 -14.50 -5.99
CA SER A 185 25.78 -14.77 -6.89
C SER A 185 25.37 -15.10 -8.34
N CYS A 186 24.08 -15.19 -8.61
CA CYS A 186 23.55 -15.46 -9.95
C CYS A 186 23.25 -14.16 -10.71
N GLY A 187 23.79 -14.07 -11.94
CA GLY A 187 23.66 -12.89 -12.79
C GLY A 187 22.21 -12.53 -13.13
N GLY A 188 21.93 -11.22 -13.21
CA GLY A 188 20.67 -10.71 -13.74
C GLY A 188 20.55 -11.01 -15.24
N ARG A 189 19.35 -11.38 -15.69
CA ARG A 189 19.02 -11.34 -17.11
C ARG A 189 18.24 -10.04 -17.35
N MET A 190 18.60 -9.31 -18.39
CA MET A 190 17.72 -8.29 -18.96
C MET A 190 16.70 -9.01 -19.85
N CYS A 191 15.42 -8.86 -19.57
CA CYS A 191 14.37 -9.25 -20.51
C CYS A 191 13.24 -8.21 -20.53
N SER A 192 12.65 -8.07 -21.71
CA SER A 192 11.42 -7.33 -22.01
C SER A 192 10.21 -8.00 -21.35
N PRO A 193 9.14 -7.28 -20.94
CA PRO A 193 8.80 -5.89 -21.27
C PRO A 193 9.51 -4.84 -20.41
N SER A 194 9.98 -3.78 -21.06
CA SER A 194 10.38 -2.54 -20.39
C SER A 194 9.16 -1.64 -20.25
N VAL A 195 9.03 -0.96 -19.12
CA VAL A 195 8.14 0.19 -19.03
C VAL A 195 9.00 1.42 -18.79
N ARG A 196 8.62 2.52 -19.41
CA ARG A 196 9.19 3.83 -19.09
C ARG A 196 8.24 4.50 -18.12
N THR A 197 8.79 5.02 -17.02
CA THR A 197 8.02 5.79 -16.05
C THR A 197 8.60 7.18 -15.84
N LYS A 198 7.73 8.13 -15.47
CA LYS A 198 8.12 9.46 -15.00
C LYS A 198 7.14 9.89 -13.91
N PHE A 199 7.65 10.34 -12.77
CA PHE A 199 6.80 10.98 -11.77
C PHE A 199 6.27 12.31 -12.32
N GLU A 200 4.94 12.42 -12.37
CA GLU A 200 4.24 13.64 -12.76
C GLU A 200 3.96 14.53 -11.54
N ARG A 201 3.58 13.91 -10.42
CA ARG A 201 3.22 14.60 -9.19
C ARG A 201 3.45 13.69 -7.99
N THR A 202 4.06 14.23 -6.94
CA THR A 202 4.39 13.48 -5.72
C THR A 202 4.03 14.30 -4.50
N ILE A 203 2.97 13.91 -3.80
CA ILE A 203 2.33 14.73 -2.76
C ILE A 203 2.06 13.91 -1.51
N GLN A 204 2.11 14.57 -0.36
CA GLN A 204 1.66 14.05 0.92
C GLN A 204 0.43 14.83 1.38
N LYS A 205 -0.59 14.11 1.85
CA LYS A 205 -1.79 14.66 2.49
C LYS A 205 -2.09 13.83 3.73
N GLY A 206 -1.92 14.44 4.90
CA GLY A 206 -2.01 13.74 6.18
C GLY A 206 -1.00 12.60 6.27
N ASP A 207 -1.49 11.40 6.58
CA ASP A 207 -0.70 10.16 6.68
C ASP A 207 -0.51 9.44 5.34
N LYS A 208 -0.99 10.00 4.22
CA LYS A 208 -0.91 9.39 2.90
C LYS A 208 0.07 10.12 1.99
N ILE A 209 0.86 9.34 1.26
CA ILE A 209 1.71 9.81 0.17
C ILE A 209 1.17 9.25 -1.13
N TYR A 210 1.06 10.10 -2.14
CA TYR A 210 0.59 9.77 -3.47
C TYR A 210 1.68 10.04 -4.48
N LEU A 211 2.04 9.02 -5.26
CA LEU A 211 2.98 9.15 -6.38
C LEU A 211 2.21 8.91 -7.67
N THR A 212 1.97 9.97 -8.43
CA THR A 212 1.39 9.89 -9.76
C THR A 212 2.52 9.73 -10.78
N GLN A 213 2.46 8.66 -11.57
CA GLN A 213 3.43 8.33 -12.62
C GLN A 213 2.74 8.28 -13.99
N LEU A 214 3.42 8.87 -14.97
CA LEU A 214 3.21 8.57 -16.38
C LEU A 214 3.91 7.26 -16.72
N VAL A 215 3.24 6.38 -17.45
CA VAL A 215 3.77 5.06 -17.83
C VAL A 215 3.56 4.81 -19.32
N LEU A 216 4.63 4.35 -19.97
CA LEU A 216 4.62 3.85 -21.34
C LEU A 216 5.09 2.41 -21.33
N PHE A 217 4.29 1.53 -21.92
CA PHE A 217 4.65 0.12 -22.09
C PHE A 217 5.42 0.00 -23.40
N GLU A 218 6.65 -0.50 -23.31
CA GLU A 218 7.54 -0.62 -24.44
C GLU A 218 7.65 -2.09 -24.85
N GLN A 219 7.30 -2.35 -26.10
CA GLN A 219 7.59 -3.60 -26.79
C GLN A 219 8.60 -3.29 -27.89
N SER A 220 9.71 -4.01 -27.92
CA SER A 220 10.74 -3.78 -28.92
C SER A 220 11.00 -5.01 -29.78
N GLU A 221 11.25 -4.77 -31.06
CA GLU A 221 11.54 -5.80 -32.05
C GLU A 221 12.91 -5.54 -32.69
N ASN A 222 13.69 -6.61 -32.85
CA ASN A 222 14.94 -6.57 -33.61
C ASN A 222 14.64 -7.07 -35.03
N LEU A 223 14.62 -6.16 -36.00
CA LEU A 223 14.31 -6.44 -37.40
C LEU A 223 15.61 -6.48 -38.22
N GLU A 224 15.58 -7.10 -39.40
CA GLU A 224 16.76 -7.18 -40.28
C GLU A 224 17.35 -5.80 -40.64
N SER A 225 16.54 -4.73 -40.56
CA SER A 225 16.91 -3.36 -40.90
C SER A 225 17.23 -2.45 -39.70
N GLY A 226 17.15 -2.94 -38.46
CA GLY A 226 17.40 -2.14 -37.26
C GLY A 226 16.58 -2.58 -36.04
N TYR A 227 16.57 -1.74 -35.02
CA TYR A 227 15.82 -1.97 -33.78
C TYR A 227 14.62 -1.02 -33.72
N THR A 228 13.45 -1.49 -33.31
CA THR A 228 12.25 -0.66 -33.25
C THR A 228 11.57 -0.83 -31.90
N SER A 229 11.26 0.28 -31.24
CA SER A 229 10.43 0.31 -30.03
C SER A 229 9.04 0.81 -30.36
N PHE A 230 8.05 0.10 -29.86
CA PHE A 230 6.63 0.43 -29.90
C PHE A 230 6.20 0.83 -28.49
N TYR A 231 5.67 2.05 -28.35
CA TYR A 231 5.20 2.58 -27.07
C TYR A 231 3.69 2.57 -27.02
N TYR A 232 3.15 1.95 -25.99
CA TYR A 232 1.71 1.81 -25.77
C TYR A 232 1.26 2.51 -24.50
N GLN A 233 -0.01 2.92 -24.50
CA GLN A 233 -0.63 3.57 -23.34
C GLN A 233 -0.94 2.59 -22.21
N ASP A 234 -1.19 1.33 -22.55
CA ASP A 234 -1.72 0.32 -21.64
C ASP A 234 -0.93 -0.99 -21.71
N TYR A 235 -0.99 -1.75 -20.63
CA TYR A 235 -0.27 -3.03 -20.48
C TYR A 235 -0.63 -4.06 -21.56
N ASN A 236 -1.89 -4.07 -22.02
CA ASN A 236 -2.34 -5.02 -23.04
C ASN A 236 -1.90 -4.62 -24.45
N HIS A 237 -1.12 -3.55 -24.59
CA HIS A 237 -0.65 -3.01 -25.86
C HIS A 237 -1.81 -2.71 -26.84
N SER A 238 -2.96 -2.29 -26.31
CA SER A 238 -4.16 -2.05 -27.11
C SER A 238 -4.15 -0.70 -27.84
N ASN A 239 -3.46 0.29 -27.28
CA ASN A 239 -3.34 1.63 -27.86
C ASN A 239 -1.89 2.04 -28.09
N LEU A 240 -1.45 1.97 -29.35
CA LEU A 240 -0.11 2.42 -29.78
C LEU A 240 -0.04 3.95 -29.77
N ILE A 241 0.90 4.49 -29.01
CA ILE A 241 1.17 5.94 -28.93
C ILE A 241 2.19 6.34 -29.99
N ALA A 242 3.27 5.56 -30.12
CA ALA A 242 4.38 5.91 -31.00
C ALA A 242 5.23 4.70 -31.37
N THR A 243 5.96 4.87 -32.46
CA THR A 243 7.01 3.95 -32.89
C THR A 243 8.29 4.76 -33.05
N GLU A 244 9.38 4.28 -32.47
CA GLU A 244 10.71 4.84 -32.65
C GLU A 244 11.64 3.80 -33.27
N GLU A 245 12.29 4.19 -34.36
CA GLU A 245 13.27 3.37 -35.07
C GLU A 245 14.68 3.79 -34.67
N PHE A 246 15.52 2.78 -34.46
CA PHE A 246 16.91 2.88 -34.08
C PHE A 246 17.75 2.11 -35.11
N ALA A 247 18.96 2.59 -35.37
CA ALA A 247 19.84 1.95 -36.34
C ALA A 247 20.19 0.50 -35.90
N ASP A 248 20.41 0.32 -34.60
CA ASP A 248 20.72 -0.94 -33.95
C ASP A 248 20.42 -0.85 -32.44
N PHE A 249 20.77 -1.90 -31.69
CA PHE A 249 20.57 -1.95 -30.24
C PHE A 249 21.48 -0.98 -29.47
N ASP A 250 22.68 -0.67 -29.98
CA ASP A 250 23.60 0.26 -29.30
C ASP A 250 23.07 1.70 -29.41
N ASP A 251 22.53 2.09 -30.58
CA ASP A 251 21.83 3.36 -30.77
C ASP A 251 20.60 3.46 -29.86
N TYR A 252 19.86 2.37 -29.69
CA TYR A 252 18.78 2.28 -28.71
C TYR A 252 19.26 2.54 -27.28
N LEU A 253 20.34 1.88 -26.82
CA LEU A 253 20.87 2.07 -25.48
C LEU A 253 21.34 3.51 -25.23
N VAL A 254 21.99 4.15 -26.22
CA VAL A 254 22.44 5.55 -26.10
C VAL A 254 21.25 6.51 -25.99
N LYS A 255 20.19 6.26 -26.74
CA LYS A 255 18.98 7.09 -26.72
C LYS A 255 18.04 6.75 -25.56
N TYR A 256 18.20 5.61 -24.92
CA TYR A 256 17.39 5.18 -23.77
C TYR A 256 17.39 6.24 -22.67
N ASP A 257 18.57 6.79 -22.35
CA ASP A 257 18.76 7.83 -21.33
C ASP A 257 18.37 9.24 -21.80
N GLN A 258 18.15 9.42 -23.10
CA GLN A 258 17.77 10.70 -23.73
C GLN A 258 16.27 10.78 -24.02
N PHE A 259 15.48 9.88 -23.42
CA PHE A 259 14.05 9.76 -23.69
C PHE A 259 13.30 11.06 -23.34
N ASP A 260 12.73 11.68 -24.37
CA ASP A 260 12.01 12.95 -24.25
C ASP A 260 10.54 12.72 -23.93
N TRP A 261 10.22 12.76 -22.64
CA TRP A 261 8.86 12.61 -22.13
C TRP A 261 7.86 13.61 -22.70
N SER A 262 8.28 14.82 -23.09
CA SER A 262 7.37 15.89 -23.54
C SER A 262 6.53 15.50 -24.76
N LYS A 263 7.02 14.54 -25.55
CA LYS A 263 6.30 13.97 -26.71
C LYS A 263 5.12 13.07 -26.31
N TYR A 264 5.12 12.56 -25.08
CA TYR A 264 4.27 11.45 -24.65
C TYR A 264 3.35 11.78 -23.47
N GLU A 265 3.61 12.84 -22.70
CA GLU A 265 2.88 13.15 -21.44
C GLU A 265 1.36 13.15 -21.62
N ASN A 266 0.88 13.70 -22.74
CA ASN A 266 -0.55 13.80 -23.02
C ASN A 266 -1.21 12.48 -23.43
N ASN A 267 -0.46 11.42 -23.71
CA ASN A 267 -0.99 10.14 -24.20
C ASN A 267 -0.57 8.93 -23.35
N ALA A 268 0.42 9.07 -22.47
CA ALA A 268 0.87 8.00 -21.58
C ALA A 268 -0.24 7.51 -20.63
N GLY A 269 -0.15 6.27 -20.17
CA GLY A 269 -0.98 5.79 -19.06
C GLY A 269 -0.67 6.57 -17.79
N ILE A 270 -1.66 6.78 -16.92
CA ILE A 270 -1.45 7.49 -15.65
C ILE A 270 -1.81 6.54 -14.52
N TYR A 271 -0.85 6.32 -13.62
CA TYR A 271 -1.00 5.43 -12.48
C TYR A 271 -0.64 6.16 -11.20
N GLN A 272 -1.34 5.84 -10.12
CA GLN A 272 -1.13 6.44 -8.81
C GLN A 272 -0.81 5.35 -7.78
N TYR A 273 0.36 5.47 -7.18
CA TYR A 273 0.74 4.71 -6.01
C TYR A 273 0.32 5.46 -4.76
N THR A 274 -0.22 4.75 -3.77
CA THR A 274 -0.52 5.31 -2.46
C THR A 274 0.23 4.56 -1.39
N PHE A 275 0.92 5.31 -0.54
CA PHE A 275 1.63 4.82 0.63
C PHE A 275 1.07 5.47 1.90
N GLN A 276 1.21 4.78 3.02
CA GLN A 276 0.94 5.31 4.35
C GLN A 276 2.26 5.62 5.05
N THR A 277 2.34 6.78 5.69
CA THR A 277 3.37 7.11 6.68
C THR A 277 2.93 6.58 8.04
N ASN A 278 3.76 5.71 8.62
CA ASN A 278 3.50 5.10 9.93
C ASN A 278 4.04 5.98 11.06
N THR A 279 3.57 5.74 12.28
CA THR A 279 3.98 6.49 13.47
C THR A 279 5.47 6.38 13.80
N ASP A 280 6.13 5.32 13.33
CA ASP A 280 7.57 5.08 13.50
C ASP A 280 8.42 5.69 12.36
N GLY A 281 7.80 6.45 11.44
CA GLY A 281 8.47 7.07 10.30
C GLY A 281 8.73 6.11 9.13
N THR A 282 8.26 4.87 9.21
CA THR A 282 8.29 3.94 8.07
C THR A 282 7.12 4.15 7.13
N TYR A 283 7.16 3.48 5.97
CA TYR A 283 6.12 3.57 4.95
C TYR A 283 5.52 2.21 4.65
N THR A 284 4.23 2.19 4.30
CA THR A 284 3.51 0.98 3.89
C THR A 284 2.79 1.23 2.58
N PHE A 285 2.97 0.35 1.60
CA PHE A 285 2.20 0.38 0.36
C PHE A 285 0.73 0.04 0.62
N LEU A 286 -0.17 0.88 0.13
CA LEU A 286 -1.62 0.66 0.25
C LEU A 286 -2.23 0.19 -1.05
N GLN A 287 -1.96 0.92 -2.14
CA GLN A 287 -2.60 0.65 -3.42
C GLN A 287 -1.83 1.20 -4.63
N LEU A 288 -2.06 0.57 -5.78
CA LEU A 288 -1.77 1.04 -7.13
C LEU A 288 -3.11 1.19 -7.86
N GLU A 289 -3.34 2.33 -8.49
CA GLU A 289 -4.59 2.64 -9.19
C GLU A 289 -4.30 3.23 -10.57
N ARG A 290 -5.02 2.78 -11.60
CA ARG A 290 -4.98 3.34 -12.94
C ARG A 290 -5.95 4.52 -13.00
N LEU A 291 -5.42 5.71 -13.29
CA LEU A 291 -6.20 6.92 -13.50
C LEU A 291 -6.59 7.11 -14.97
N ARG A 292 -5.75 6.61 -15.90
CA ARG A 292 -5.98 6.66 -17.35
C ARG A 292 -5.23 5.54 -18.06
#